data_AF-A0A950S0G4-F1
#
_entry.id   AF-A0A950S0G4-F1
#
_cell.length_a   1.000
_cell.length_b   1.000
_cell.length_c   1.000
_cell.angle_alpha   90.00
_cell.angle_beta   90.00
_cell.angle_gamma   90.00
#
_symmetry.space_group_name_H-M   'P 1'
#
loop_
_entity.id
_entity.type
_entity.pdbx_description
1 polymer ?
#
loop_
_entity_poly.entity_id
_entity_poly.type
_entity_poly.pdbx_seq_one_letter_code
_entity_poly.pdbx_strand_id
1 'polypeptide(L)'
;MKVSSTELPPRQVSLNIEVEQERLDRAIDEAYRRIAGNVNVPGVRRGKAQRSMVERMVGRDRIVEDALEHLLPQVVADAMEQEQVEPYTRPRVESVDFDPLRVKAVVGLAPKVELGD
;
A
#
# COMPACT_ATOMS: atom_id res chain seq x y z
N MET A 1 9.00 -1.19 -9.95
CA MET A 1 8.92 -1.57 -8.52
C MET A 1 10.15 -2.37 -8.17
N LYS A 2 10.78 -2.09 -7.02
CA LYS A 2 11.93 -2.86 -6.55
C LYS A 2 11.57 -3.54 -5.22
N VAL A 3 11.69 -4.85 -5.18
CA VAL A 3 11.40 -5.65 -3.98
C VAL A 3 12.72 -6.24 -3.48
N SER A 4 12.90 -6.25 -2.17
CA SER A 4 14.02 -6.95 -1.52
C SER A 4 13.50 -7.71 -0.32
N SER A 5 13.73 -9.02 -0.31
CA SER A 5 13.43 -9.91 0.78
C SER A 5 14.65 -10.07 1.70
N THR A 6 14.43 -10.02 3.00
CA THR A 6 15.47 -10.27 4.01
C THR A 6 14.91 -11.22 5.05
N GLU A 7 15.54 -12.37 5.23
CA GLU A 7 15.14 -13.35 6.24
C GLU A 7 15.52 -12.87 7.65
N LEU A 8 14.57 -12.95 8.58
CA LEU A 8 14.69 -12.59 9.98
C LEU A 8 14.42 -13.80 10.88
N PRO A 9 15.23 -14.04 11.93
CA PRO A 9 14.93 -15.05 12.96
C PRO A 9 13.85 -14.54 13.94
N PRO A 10 12.89 -15.37 14.41
CA PRO A 10 12.55 -16.72 13.94
C PRO A 10 11.61 -16.68 12.72
N ARG A 11 12.04 -17.27 11.60
CA ARG A 11 11.25 -17.52 10.37
C ARG A 11 10.30 -16.41 9.92
N GLN A 12 10.83 -15.20 9.88
CA GLN A 12 10.17 -14.03 9.32
C GLN A 12 10.90 -13.59 8.06
N VAL A 13 10.21 -12.91 7.17
CA VAL A 13 10.80 -12.23 6.02
C VAL A 13 10.38 -10.77 6.10
N SER A 14 11.37 -9.90 6.13
CA SER A 14 11.17 -8.47 5.90
C SER A 14 11.20 -8.21 4.41
N LEU A 15 10.09 -7.79 3.85
CA LEU A 15 9.96 -7.29 2.49
C LEU A 15 10.12 -5.78 2.52
N ASN A 16 11.21 -5.27 1.93
CA ASN A 16 11.36 -3.86 1.64
C ASN A 16 10.94 -3.61 0.19
N ILE A 17 9.88 -2.85 0.02
CA ILE A 17 9.24 -2.61 -1.27
C ILE A 17 9.37 -1.13 -1.60
N GLU A 18 10.05 -0.83 -2.70
CA GLU A 18 10.19 0.52 -3.24
C GLU A 18 9.23 0.67 -4.43
N VAL A 19 8.26 1.56 -4.24
CA VAL A 19 7.20 1.84 -5.20
C VAL A 19 7.60 3.06 -6.03
N GLU A 20 7.47 2.94 -7.35
CA GLU A 20 7.75 4.04 -8.28
C GLU A 20 6.67 5.13 -8.18
N GLN A 21 7.08 6.38 -8.41
CA GLN A 21 6.18 7.54 -8.33
C GLN A 21 4.98 7.41 -9.29
N GLU A 22 5.16 6.86 -10.49
CA GLU A 22 4.04 6.65 -11.43
C GLU A 22 2.93 5.77 -10.85
N ARG A 23 3.28 4.76 -10.04
CA ARG A 23 2.30 3.88 -9.40
C ARG A 23 1.57 4.60 -8.27
N LEU A 24 2.29 5.45 -7.53
CA LEU A 24 1.71 6.31 -6.50
C LEU A 24 0.75 7.33 -7.12
N ASP A 25 1.12 8.00 -8.21
CA ASP A 25 0.28 8.97 -8.90
C ASP A 25 -1.03 8.34 -9.39
N ARG A 26 -0.97 7.12 -9.94
CA ARG A 26 -2.17 6.36 -10.31
C ARG A 26 -3.06 6.06 -9.11
N ALA A 27 -2.48 5.68 -7.97
CA ALA A 27 -3.24 5.42 -6.75
C ALA A 27 -3.90 6.69 -6.19
N ILE A 28 -3.19 7.82 -6.21
CA ILE A 28 -3.73 9.13 -5.83
C ILE A 28 -4.89 9.52 -6.76
N ASP A 29 -4.76 9.30 -8.06
CA ASP A 29 -5.82 9.55 -9.04
C ASP A 29 -7.08 8.70 -8.79
N GLU A 30 -6.92 7.46 -8.35
CA GLU A 30 -8.04 6.59 -7.98
C GLU A 30 -8.69 6.99 -6.66
N ALA A 31 -7.90 7.30 -5.63
CA ALA A 31 -8.38 7.84 -4.36
C ALA A 31 -9.18 9.12 -4.59
N TYR A 32 -8.68 9.99 -5.48
CA TYR A 32 -9.36 11.19 -5.91
C TYR A 32 -10.77 10.90 -6.46
N ARG A 33 -10.90 9.94 -7.40
CA ARG A 33 -12.20 9.58 -7.99
C ARG A 33 -13.16 9.01 -6.94
N ARG A 34 -12.65 8.21 -6.01
CA ARG A 34 -13.40 7.64 -4.88
C ARG A 34 -13.96 8.73 -3.98
N ILE A 35 -13.08 9.62 -3.51
CA ILE A 35 -13.43 10.73 -2.63
C ILE A 35 -14.39 11.68 -3.34
N ALA A 36 -14.15 12.03 -4.61
CA ALA A 36 -15.04 12.89 -5.38
C ALA A 36 -16.44 12.28 -5.59
N GLY A 37 -16.57 10.95 -5.58
CA GLY A 37 -17.85 10.24 -5.59
C GLY A 37 -18.59 10.30 -4.24
N ASN A 38 -17.84 10.24 -3.15
CA ASN A 38 -18.38 10.23 -1.78
C ASN A 38 -18.66 11.64 -1.22
N VAL A 39 -17.93 12.65 -1.68
CA VAL A 39 -18.01 14.02 -1.20
C VAL A 39 -19.11 14.80 -1.92
N ASN A 40 -19.98 15.45 -1.14
CA ASN A 40 -21.03 16.30 -1.68
C ASN A 40 -20.52 17.75 -1.84
N VAL A 41 -20.04 18.09 -3.03
CA VAL A 41 -19.57 19.46 -3.34
C VAL A 41 -20.77 20.35 -3.70
N PRO A 42 -21.05 21.44 -2.95
CA PRO A 42 -22.14 22.35 -3.27
C PRO A 42 -22.00 22.92 -4.69
N GLY A 43 -23.07 22.86 -5.48
CA GLY A 43 -23.09 23.39 -6.86
C GLY A 43 -22.51 22.48 -7.94
N VAL A 44 -21.91 21.33 -7.60
CA VAL A 44 -21.39 20.38 -8.58
C VAL A 44 -22.13 19.04 -8.47
N ARG A 45 -22.44 18.43 -9.61
CA ARG A 45 -23.02 17.08 -9.62
C ARG A 45 -22.03 16.08 -9.00
N ARG A 46 -22.51 15.26 -8.05
CA ARG A 46 -21.70 14.22 -7.38
C ARG A 46 -20.83 13.44 -8.36
N GLY A 47 -19.56 13.24 -8.01
CA GLY A 47 -18.57 12.54 -8.84
C GLY A 47 -17.92 13.37 -9.96
N LYS A 48 -18.38 14.60 -10.23
CA LYS A 48 -17.79 15.49 -11.26
C LYS A 48 -17.03 16.68 -10.70
N ALA A 49 -16.67 16.66 -9.42
CA ALA A 49 -15.87 17.70 -8.81
C ALA A 49 -14.43 17.69 -9.35
N GLN A 50 -13.91 18.89 -9.69
CA GLN A 50 -12.53 19.07 -10.14
C GLN A 50 -11.52 18.91 -9.00
N ARG A 51 -10.29 18.49 -9.35
CA ARG A 51 -9.22 18.16 -8.38
C ARG A 51 -8.98 19.20 -7.32
N SER A 52 -8.84 20.43 -7.78
CA SER A 52 -8.63 21.61 -6.95
C SER A 52 -9.76 21.86 -5.94
N MET A 53 -11.01 21.49 -6.22
CA MET A 53 -12.12 21.69 -5.26
C MET A 53 -12.12 20.64 -4.16
N VAL A 54 -11.90 19.38 -4.51
CA VAL A 54 -11.89 18.29 -3.51
C VAL A 54 -10.66 18.40 -2.61
N GLU A 55 -9.50 18.77 -3.17
CA GLU A 55 -8.30 19.05 -2.37
C GLU A 55 -8.52 20.19 -1.36
N ARG A 56 -9.24 21.26 -1.76
CA ARG A 56 -9.56 22.38 -0.86
C ARG A 56 -10.51 22.00 0.27
N MET A 57 -11.39 21.02 0.06
CA MET A 57 -12.41 20.65 1.04
C MET A 57 -11.98 19.50 1.94
N VAL A 58 -11.29 18.50 1.39
CA VAL A 58 -10.87 17.28 2.09
C VAL A 58 -9.44 17.38 2.61
N GLY A 59 -8.61 18.21 1.98
CA GLY A 59 -7.18 18.30 2.26
C GLY A 59 -6.37 17.28 1.45
N ARG A 60 -5.16 17.67 1.05
CA ARG A 60 -4.25 16.79 0.30
C ARG A 60 -3.84 15.58 1.12
N ASP A 61 -3.62 15.76 2.42
CA ASP A 61 -3.13 14.71 3.33
C ASP A 61 -4.10 13.53 3.40
N ARG A 62 -5.41 13.82 3.49
CA ARG A 62 -6.45 12.79 3.55
C ARG A 62 -6.59 11.99 2.25
N ILE A 63 -6.37 12.64 1.09
CA ILE A 63 -6.35 11.96 -0.21
C ILE A 63 -5.15 11.01 -0.29
N VAL A 64 -3.99 11.44 0.21
CA VAL A 64 -2.78 10.63 0.25
C VAL A 64 -2.96 9.45 1.21
N GLU A 65 -3.53 9.66 2.40
CA GLU A 65 -3.89 8.58 3.34
C GLU A 65 -4.79 7.52 2.69
N ASP A 66 -5.89 7.93 2.05
CA ASP A 66 -6.82 7.00 1.37
C ASP A 66 -6.14 6.24 0.23
N ALA A 67 -5.27 6.90 -0.53
CA ALA A 67 -4.47 6.27 -1.56
C ALA A 67 -3.55 5.19 -0.98
N LEU A 68 -2.90 5.47 0.16
CA LEU A 68 -1.98 4.53 0.82
C LEU A 68 -2.72 3.34 1.43
N GLU A 69 -3.86 3.55 2.07
CA GLU A 69 -4.67 2.47 2.64
C GLU A 69 -5.04 1.42 1.59
N HIS A 70 -5.26 1.85 0.35
CA HIS A 70 -5.55 0.95 -0.77
C HIS A 70 -4.30 0.43 -1.48
N LEU A 71 -3.25 1.25 -1.60
CA LEU A 71 -2.03 0.90 -2.32
C LEU A 71 -1.16 -0.06 -1.53
N LEU A 72 -1.01 0.13 -0.22
CA LEU A 72 -0.19 -0.71 0.67
C LEU A 72 -0.53 -2.20 0.57
N PRO A 73 -1.79 -2.65 0.75
CA PRO A 73 -2.11 -4.07 0.66
C PRO A 73 -1.86 -4.65 -0.74
N GLN A 74 -2.10 -3.88 -1.81
CA GLN A 74 -1.83 -4.32 -3.17
C GLN A 74 -0.33 -4.48 -3.43
N VAL A 75 0.47 -3.51 -3.03
CA VAL A 75 1.93 -3.53 -3.18
C VAL A 75 2.55 -4.68 -2.39
N VAL A 76 2.08 -4.92 -1.17
CA VAL A 76 2.55 -6.05 -0.35
C VAL A 76 2.14 -7.39 -0.96
N ALA A 77 0.90 -7.51 -1.47
CA ALA A 77 0.44 -8.71 -2.16
C ALA A 77 1.29 -9.01 -3.41
N ASP A 78 1.49 -8.02 -4.28
CA ASP A 78 2.31 -8.17 -5.48
C ASP A 78 3.75 -8.56 -5.14
N ALA A 79 4.33 -7.97 -4.08
CA ALA A 79 5.68 -8.30 -3.65
C ALA A 79 5.78 -9.73 -3.11
N MET A 80 4.77 -10.21 -2.38
CA MET A 80 4.71 -11.60 -1.92
C MET A 80 4.57 -12.57 -3.10
N GLU A 81 3.75 -12.23 -4.10
CA GLU A 81 3.60 -13.05 -5.32
C GLU A 81 4.90 -13.10 -6.14
N GLN A 82 5.59 -11.96 -6.28
CA GLN A 82 6.87 -11.90 -7.00
C GLN A 82 7.97 -12.72 -6.33
N GLU A 83 8.05 -12.69 -5.00
CA GLU A 83 9.03 -13.48 -4.23
C GLU A 83 8.54 -14.90 -3.94
N GLN A 84 7.33 -15.28 -4.38
CA GLN A 84 6.66 -16.56 -4.09
C GLN A 84 6.65 -16.89 -2.58
N VAL A 85 6.49 -15.86 -1.76
CA VAL A 85 6.44 -15.98 -0.31
C VAL A 85 5.00 -16.32 0.09
N GLU A 86 4.78 -17.52 0.61
CA GLU A 86 3.50 -17.90 1.21
C GLU A 86 3.41 -17.34 2.65
N PRO A 87 2.54 -16.35 2.92
CA PRO A 87 2.38 -15.80 4.25
C PRO A 87 1.65 -16.79 5.16
N TYR A 88 2.27 -17.18 6.27
CA TYR A 88 1.59 -17.96 7.32
C TYR A 88 0.76 -17.07 8.26
N THR A 89 1.17 -15.81 8.41
CA THR A 89 0.48 -14.80 9.22
C THR A 89 0.14 -13.58 8.37
N ARG A 90 -0.77 -12.73 8.86
CA ARG A 90 -1.05 -11.44 8.22
C ARG A 90 0.24 -10.60 8.17
N PRO A 91 0.59 -10.01 7.01
CA PRO A 91 1.72 -9.10 6.90
C PRO A 91 1.55 -7.94 7.87
N ARG A 92 2.61 -7.61 8.60
CA ARG A 92 2.65 -6.45 9.49
C ARG A 92 3.48 -5.36 8.83
N VAL A 93 2.87 -4.24 8.50
CA VAL A 93 3.58 -3.06 7.99
C VAL A 93 4.27 -2.38 9.17
N GLU A 94 5.60 -2.31 9.15
CA GLU A 94 6.40 -1.66 10.22
C GLU A 94 6.62 -0.18 9.93
N SER A 95 6.95 0.16 8.68
CA SER A 95 7.23 1.53 8.29
C SER A 95 6.78 1.81 6.87
N VAL A 96 6.32 3.04 6.66
CA VAL A 96 6.01 3.61 5.36
C VAL A 96 6.71 4.96 5.31
N ASP A 97 7.76 5.04 4.48
CA ASP A 97 8.49 6.27 4.25
C ASP A 97 7.94 6.97 3.01
N PHE A 98 7.86 8.30 3.09
CA PHE A 98 7.44 9.16 1.98
C PHE A 98 8.67 9.82 1.37
N ASP A 99 8.80 9.68 0.05
CA ASP A 99 9.85 10.27 -0.80
C ASP A 99 11.25 9.62 -0.68
N PRO A 100 11.50 8.46 -1.34
CA PRO A 100 10.60 7.64 -2.16
C PRO A 100 9.68 6.75 -1.32
N LEU A 101 8.52 6.35 -1.88
CA LEU A 101 7.57 5.49 -1.17
C LEU A 101 8.20 4.11 -0.90
N ARG A 102 8.69 3.92 0.33
CA ARG A 102 9.28 2.66 0.79
C ARG A 102 8.39 2.06 1.86
N VAL A 103 8.00 0.82 1.63
CA VAL A 103 7.14 0.07 2.51
C VAL A 103 7.95 -1.09 3.06
N LYS A 104 8.06 -1.15 4.39
CA LYS A 104 8.65 -2.29 5.08
C LYS A 104 7.54 -3.14 5.69
N ALA A 105 7.40 -4.36 5.20
CA ALA A 105 6.42 -5.33 5.69
C ALA A 105 7.13 -6.58 6.21
N VAL A 106 6.71 -7.06 7.37
CA VAL A 106 7.20 -8.31 7.96
C VAL A 106 6.15 -9.39 7.80
N VAL A 107 6.55 -10.51 7.21
CA VAL A 107 5.71 -11.69 6.96
C VAL A 107 6.32 -12.88 7.71
N GLY A 108 5.52 -13.55 8.53
CA GLY A 108 5.92 -14.82 9.14
C GLY A 108 5.72 -15.98 8.16
N LEU A 109 6.74 -16.83 8.03
CA LEU A 109 6.72 -18.04 7.20
C LEU A 109 6.33 -19.27 8.02
N ALA A 110 5.81 -20.29 7.33
CA ALA A 110 5.49 -21.56 7.95
C ALA A 110 6.76 -22.22 8.54
N PRO A 111 6.70 -22.78 9.76
CA PRO A 111 7.82 -23.54 10.32
C PRO A 111 8.12 -24.76 9.43
N LYS A 112 9.38 -24.94 8.99
CA LYS A 112 9.87 -26.25 8.54
C LYS A 112 9.93 -27.13 9.77
N VAL A 113 9.01 -28.09 9.84
CA VAL A 113 9.07 -29.20 10.77
C VAL A 113 9.82 -30.31 10.04
N GLU A 114 11.06 -30.55 10.45
CA GLU A 114 11.77 -31.78 10.09
C GLU A 114 11.35 -32.84 11.11
N LEU A 115 10.52 -33.79 10.67
CA LEU A 115 10.28 -35.01 11.45
C LEU A 115 11.58 -35.80 11.39
N GLY A 116 12.30 -35.87 12.51
CA GLY A 116 13.36 -36.87 12.69
C GLY A 116 12.74 -38.27 12.69
N ASP A 117 13.41 -39.21 12.03
CA ASP A 117 13.00 -40.62 11.91
C ASP A 117 12.50 -41.26 13.22
#